data_AF-A0A496QJJ0-F1
#
_entry.id   AF-A0A496QJJ0-F1
#
_cell.length_a   1.000
_cell.length_b   1.000
_cell.length_c   1.000
_cell.angle_alpha   90.00
_cell.angle_beta   90.00
_cell.angle_gamma   90.00
#
_symmetry.space_group_name_H-M   'P 1'
#
loop_
_entity.id
_entity.type
_entity.pdbx_description
1 polymer ?
#
loop_
_entity_poly.entity_id
_entity_poly.type
_entity_poly.pdbx_seq_one_letter_code
_entity_poly.pdbx_strand_id
1 'polypeptide(L)'
;MHRARQSVSYGAVIRNRKKWLLSLSPELFFRLEDDRICSKPMKGTLKRGRTTDKDCEFARFLANDSKNRAENIMIVDLLWRISTIAFRKFSAKLEKPDSKHLHHEPLAKLKE
;
A
#
# COMPACT_ATOMS: atom_id res chain seq x y z
N MET A 1 -0.23 -4.36 22.69
CA MET A 1 -1.65 -4.71 22.40
C MET A 1 -2.13 -4.29 21.02
N HIS A 2 -1.89 -3.06 20.52
CA HIS A 2 -2.46 -2.61 19.23
C HIS A 2 -1.94 -3.33 17.97
N ARG A 3 -0.64 -3.69 17.91
CA ARG A 3 -0.04 -4.43 16.77
C ARG A 3 -0.69 -5.80 16.49
N ALA A 4 -1.21 -6.47 17.52
CA ALA A 4 -1.83 -7.78 17.38
C ALA A 4 -3.22 -7.73 16.73
N ARG A 5 -3.90 -6.57 16.77
CA ARG A 5 -5.23 -6.37 16.17
C ARG A 5 -5.18 -5.88 14.74
N GLN A 6 -4.11 -5.15 14.37
CA GLN A 6 -3.90 -4.62 13.03
C GLN A 6 -2.42 -4.67 12.69
N SER A 7 -2.03 -5.74 12.01
CA SER A 7 -0.67 -5.89 11.46
C SER A 7 -0.52 -4.96 10.26
N VAL A 8 0.51 -4.12 10.29
CA VAL A 8 0.86 -3.22 9.18
C VAL A 8 2.35 -3.26 8.91
N SER A 9 2.73 -3.06 7.63
CA SER A 9 4.13 -3.03 7.21
C SER A 9 4.85 -1.74 7.64
N TYR A 10 4.11 -0.62 7.81
CA TYR A 10 4.69 0.69 8.12
C TYR A 10 4.14 1.28 9.43
N GLY A 11 4.39 0.58 10.54
CA GLY A 11 4.05 1.06 11.88
C GLY A 11 5.13 1.98 12.46
N ALA A 12 4.73 3.06 13.13
CA ALA A 12 5.66 3.98 13.79
C ALA A 12 5.12 4.48 15.13
N VAL A 13 6.03 4.73 16.08
CA VAL A 13 5.75 5.46 17.32
C VAL A 13 6.68 6.67 17.35
N ILE A 14 6.11 7.86 17.25
CA ILE A 14 6.86 9.11 17.23
C ILE A 14 6.46 9.91 18.46
N ARG A 15 7.46 10.35 19.23
CA ARG A 15 7.25 11.18 20.41
C ARG A 15 7.93 12.52 20.20
N ASN A 16 7.16 13.59 20.35
CA ASN A 16 7.73 14.92 20.54
C ASN A 16 7.54 15.35 22.01
N ARG A 17 8.01 16.55 22.38
CA ARG A 17 7.98 17.04 23.77
C ARG A 17 6.57 17.11 24.38
N LYS A 18 5.52 17.17 23.57
CA LYS A 18 4.14 17.40 24.03
C LYS A 18 3.16 16.27 23.69
N LYS A 19 3.49 15.43 22.71
CA LYS A 19 2.56 14.47 22.10
C LYS A 19 3.25 13.19 21.65
N TRP A 20 2.45 12.14 21.63
CA TRP A 20 2.77 10.87 21.01
C TRP A 20 1.91 10.71 19.74
N LEU A 21 2.53 10.19 18.69
CA LEU A 21 1.89 9.77 17.46
C LEU A 21 2.14 8.27 17.29
N LEU A 22 1.06 7.50 17.34
CA LEU A 22 1.07 6.09 16.97
C LEU A 22 0.50 5.98 15.55
N SER A 23 1.30 5.49 14.61
CA SER A 23 0.89 5.26 13.23
C SER A 23 0.82 3.77 12.95
N LEU A 24 -0.29 3.36 12.31
CA LEU A 24 -0.50 2.01 11.79
C LEU A 24 -0.79 2.09 10.28
N SER A 25 0.21 2.55 9.49
CA SER A 25 0.01 2.77 8.05
C SER A 25 0.13 1.46 7.26
N PRO A 26 -0.91 1.07 6.49
CA PRO A 26 -0.84 -0.07 5.59
C PRO A 26 -0.13 0.25 4.27
N GLU A 27 -0.02 1.54 3.89
CA GLU A 27 0.49 1.98 2.60
C GLU A 27 1.82 2.72 2.73
N LEU A 28 2.67 2.56 1.71
CA LEU A 28 3.89 3.34 1.54
C LEU A 28 3.60 4.50 0.61
N PHE A 29 3.67 5.73 1.15
CA PHE A 29 3.51 6.92 0.33
C PHE A 29 4.67 7.05 -0.66
N PHE A 30 5.89 7.33 -0.16
CA PHE A 30 7.13 7.23 -0.93
C PHE A 30 8.26 6.76 -0.05
N ARG A 31 9.22 6.05 -0.65
CA ARG A 31 10.54 5.79 -0.09
C ARG A 31 11.58 6.16 -1.14
N LEU A 32 12.60 6.89 -0.71
CA LEU A 32 13.79 7.13 -1.50
C LEU A 32 14.89 6.19 -0.99
N GLU A 33 15.36 5.28 -1.85
CA GLU A 33 16.52 4.43 -1.61
C GLU A 33 17.51 4.69 -2.75
N ASP A 34 18.65 5.30 -2.43
CA ASP A 34 19.62 5.82 -3.41
C ASP A 34 18.93 6.72 -4.45
N ASP A 35 19.08 6.36 -5.72
CA ASP A 35 18.45 6.97 -6.88
C ASP A 35 17.13 6.26 -7.26
N ARG A 36 16.40 5.66 -6.32
CA ARG A 36 15.10 5.00 -6.61
C ARG A 36 14.00 5.49 -5.70
N ILE A 37 12.84 5.74 -6.29
CA ILE A 37 11.63 6.10 -5.56
C ILE A 37 10.61 4.97 -5.67
N CYS A 38 10.19 4.46 -4.53
CA CYS A 38 9.19 3.40 -4.43
C CYS A 38 7.92 3.92 -3.74
N SER A 39 6.76 3.53 -4.27
CA SER A 39 5.46 3.74 -3.63
C SER A 39 4.65 2.46 -3.68
N LYS A 40 3.73 2.29 -2.72
CA LYS A 40 2.78 1.16 -2.70
C LYS A 40 1.38 1.70 -2.41
N PRO A 41 0.77 2.42 -3.38
CA PRO A 41 -0.64 2.82 -3.25
C PRO A 41 -1.54 1.60 -3.14
N MET A 42 -2.66 1.78 -2.47
CA MET A 42 -3.73 0.78 -2.42
C MET A 42 -5.07 1.45 -2.73
N LYS A 43 -5.85 0.84 -3.61
CA LYS A 43 -7.23 1.25 -3.85
C LYS A 43 -8.08 0.02 -4.16
N GLY A 44 -9.28 0.03 -3.58
CA GLY A 44 -10.15 -1.15 -3.51
C GLY A 44 -10.00 -1.78 -2.12
N THR A 45 -11.05 -1.66 -1.32
CA THR A 45 -11.08 -2.21 0.04
C THR A 45 -12.38 -2.97 0.22
N LEU A 46 -12.28 -4.21 0.70
CA LEU A 46 -13.43 -4.98 1.14
C LEU A 46 -13.24 -5.45 2.58
N LYS A 47 -14.35 -5.74 3.25
CA LYS A 47 -14.31 -6.44 4.53
C LYS A 47 -13.72 -7.84 4.30
N ARG A 48 -12.94 -8.31 5.26
CA ARG A 48 -12.44 -9.69 5.26
C ARG A 48 -13.62 -10.68 5.35
N GLY A 49 -13.47 -11.82 4.68
CA GLY A 49 -14.40 -12.92 4.79
C GLY A 49 -14.38 -13.50 6.22
N ARG A 50 -15.54 -14.00 6.68
CA ARG A 50 -15.63 -14.71 7.98
C ARG A 50 -14.98 -16.10 7.93
N THR A 51 -14.82 -16.64 6.73
CA THR A 51 -14.15 -17.92 6.45
C THR A 51 -13.11 -17.69 5.36
N THR A 52 -12.10 -18.56 5.29
CA THR A 52 -11.05 -18.51 4.26
C THR A 52 -11.65 -18.50 2.85
N ASP A 53 -12.67 -19.33 2.60
CA ASP A 53 -13.31 -19.41 1.29
C ASP A 53 -13.98 -18.10 0.88
N LYS A 54 -14.72 -17.48 1.80
CA LYS A 54 -15.36 -16.17 1.56
C LYS A 54 -14.33 -15.06 1.40
N ASP A 55 -13.21 -15.13 2.11
CA ASP A 55 -12.14 -14.15 1.98
C ASP A 55 -11.46 -14.25 0.61
N CYS A 56 -11.21 -15.47 0.14
CA CYS A 56 -10.70 -15.72 -1.21
C CYS A 56 -11.72 -15.30 -2.28
N GLU A 57 -13.00 -15.55 -2.08
CA GLU A 57 -14.07 -15.08 -2.97
C GLU A 57 -14.09 -13.55 -3.07
N PHE A 58 -14.08 -12.85 -1.94
CA PHE A 58 -14.02 -11.38 -1.92
C PHE A 58 -12.75 -10.83 -2.57
N ALA A 59 -11.60 -11.46 -2.35
CA ALA A 59 -10.35 -11.08 -3.00
C ALA A 59 -10.46 -11.23 -4.53
N ARG A 60 -11.03 -12.34 -5.03
CA ARG A 60 -11.25 -12.56 -6.46
C ARG A 60 -12.26 -11.58 -7.04
N PHE A 61 -13.33 -11.28 -6.32
CA PHE A 61 -14.31 -10.29 -6.73
C PHE A 61 -13.65 -8.91 -6.88
N LEU A 62 -12.92 -8.46 -5.86
CA LEU A 62 -12.23 -7.17 -5.88
C LEU A 62 -11.21 -7.07 -7.02
N ALA A 63 -10.47 -8.15 -7.26
CA ALA A 63 -9.46 -8.21 -8.32
C ALA A 63 -10.06 -8.17 -9.73
N ASN A 64 -11.30 -8.63 -9.91
CA ASN A 64 -11.96 -8.71 -11.21
C ASN A 64 -12.94 -7.57 -11.48
N ASP A 65 -13.36 -6.83 -10.44
CA ASP A 65 -14.26 -5.69 -10.58
C ASP A 65 -13.63 -4.56 -11.40
N SER A 66 -14.29 -4.20 -12.50
CA SER A 66 -13.77 -3.24 -13.48
C SER A 66 -13.60 -1.84 -12.90
N LYS A 67 -14.51 -1.42 -12.01
CA LYS A 67 -14.45 -0.12 -11.34
C LYS A 67 -13.26 -0.06 -10.39
N ASN A 68 -13.08 -1.04 -9.51
CA ASN A 68 -11.96 -1.09 -8.58
C ASN A 68 -10.61 -1.14 -9.31
N ARG A 69 -10.51 -1.92 -10.39
CA ARG A 69 -9.30 -1.94 -11.24
C ARG A 69 -9.01 -0.58 -11.86
N ALA A 70 -10.02 0.10 -12.38
CA ALA A 70 -9.87 1.43 -12.97
C ALA A 70 -9.42 2.45 -11.92
N GLU A 71 -10.02 2.44 -10.73
CA GLU A 71 -9.63 3.31 -9.62
C GLU A 71 -8.18 3.05 -9.15
N ASN A 72 -7.78 1.78 -9.09
CA ASN A 72 -6.43 1.39 -8.71
C ASN A 72 -5.39 1.87 -9.72
N ILE A 73 -5.64 1.71 -11.03
CA ILE A 73 -4.78 2.25 -12.09
C ILE A 73 -4.71 3.79 -12.00
N MET A 74 -5.84 4.46 -11.74
CA MET A 74 -5.90 5.92 -11.63
C MET A 74 -5.02 6.43 -10.48
N ILE A 75 -5.06 5.79 -9.30
CA ILE A 75 -4.22 6.20 -8.17
C ILE A 75 -2.74 5.94 -8.43
N VAL A 76 -2.41 4.82 -9.08
CA VAL A 76 -1.02 4.54 -9.51
C VAL A 76 -0.52 5.64 -10.44
N ASP A 77 -1.31 6.05 -11.45
CA ASP A 77 -0.92 7.13 -12.37
C ASP A 77 -0.78 8.47 -11.65
N LEU A 78 -1.70 8.80 -10.75
CA LEU A 78 -1.64 10.04 -9.98
C LEU A 78 -0.37 10.12 -9.14
N LEU A 79 -0.06 9.09 -8.35
CA LEU A 79 1.16 9.07 -7.52
C LEU A 79 2.42 9.06 -8.37
N TRP A 80 2.39 8.40 -9.53
CA TRP A 80 3.50 8.42 -10.48
C TRP A 80 3.77 9.84 -10.99
N ARG A 81 2.73 10.57 -11.40
CA ARG A 81 2.84 11.97 -11.86
C ARG A 81 3.32 12.90 -10.75
N ILE A 82 2.78 12.78 -9.54
CA ILE A 82 3.23 13.56 -8.38
C ILE A 82 4.70 13.30 -8.08
N SER A 83 5.13 12.04 -8.09
CA SER A 83 6.54 11.67 -7.84
C SER A 83 7.46 12.28 -8.89
N THR A 84 7.07 12.18 -10.17
CA THR A 84 7.86 12.73 -11.28
C THR A 84 8.08 14.24 -11.11
N ILE A 85 7.05 14.98 -10.66
CA ILE A 85 7.15 16.42 -10.42
C ILE A 85 7.98 16.72 -9.17
N ALA A 86 7.67 16.06 -8.05
CA ALA A 86 8.28 16.33 -6.75
C ALA A 86 9.78 16.00 -6.73
N PHE A 87 10.18 14.96 -7.46
CA PHE A 87 11.55 14.44 -7.42
C PHE A 87 12.38 14.75 -8.67
N ARG A 88 11.91 15.65 -9.56
CA ARG A 88 12.61 16.01 -10.82
C ARG A 88 14.06 16.51 -10.64
N LYS A 89 14.41 16.95 -9.42
CA LYS A 89 15.77 17.41 -9.06
C LYS A 89 16.69 16.30 -8.55
N PHE A 90 16.14 15.19 -8.11
CA PHE A 90 16.90 14.02 -7.70
C PHE A 90 17.10 13.20 -8.97
N SER A 91 18.34 12.86 -9.33
CA SER A 91 18.67 12.06 -10.53
C SER A 91 18.19 10.61 -10.42
N ALA A 92 17.10 10.40 -9.71
CA ALA A 92 16.52 9.14 -9.31
C ALA A 92 15.73 8.52 -10.47
N LYS A 93 16.01 7.25 -10.74
CA LYS A 93 15.21 6.37 -11.59
C LYS A 93 13.89 6.05 -10.88
N LEU A 94 12.79 6.50 -11.46
CA LEU A 94 11.45 6.12 -11.04
C LEU A 94 11.13 4.73 -11.61
N GLU A 95 10.82 3.76 -10.75
CA GLU A 95 10.37 2.43 -11.18
C GLU A 95 8.85 2.34 -11.04
N LYS A 96 8.16 2.06 -12.14
CA LYS A 96 6.70 1.97 -12.14
C LYS A 96 6.30 0.77 -11.30
N PRO A 97 5.42 0.92 -10.30
CA PRO A 97 5.02 -0.21 -9.47
C PRO A 97 4.41 -1.29 -10.37
N ASP A 98 4.93 -2.51 -10.25
CA ASP A 98 4.61 -3.62 -11.14
C ASP A 98 3.11 -3.92 -11.08
N SER A 99 2.41 -3.82 -12.22
CA SER A 99 0.96 -3.98 -12.30
C SER A 99 0.51 -5.40 -11.89
N LYS A 100 1.43 -6.36 -11.93
CA LYS A 100 1.24 -7.77 -11.57
C LYS A 100 1.29 -8.06 -10.07
N HIS A 101 1.73 -7.10 -9.24
CA HIS A 101 1.83 -7.24 -7.79
C HIS A 101 0.77 -6.43 -7.03
N LEU A 102 -0.22 -5.86 -7.73
CA LEU A 102 -1.39 -5.23 -7.10
C LEU A 102 -2.46 -6.24 -6.66
N HIS A 103 -2.22 -7.54 -6.85
CA HIS A 103 -2.91 -8.54 -6.07
C HIS A 103 -2.41 -8.42 -4.64
N HIS A 104 -3.28 -7.95 -3.74
CA HIS A 104 -3.09 -8.09 -2.31
C HIS A 104 -2.53 -9.48 -2.00
N GLU A 105 -1.26 -9.57 -1.58
CA GLU A 105 -0.83 -10.78 -0.91
C GLU A 105 -1.71 -10.95 0.33
N PRO A 106 -2.37 -12.09 0.52
CA PRO A 106 -3.07 -12.35 1.76
C PRO A 106 -2.06 -12.23 2.89
N LEU A 107 -2.38 -11.39 3.89
CA LEU A 107 -1.62 -11.15 5.13
C LEU A 107 -1.25 -12.42 5.93
N ALA A 108 -1.57 -13.62 5.43
CA ALA A 108 -1.28 -14.91 6.01
C ALA A 108 0.14 -15.45 5.70
N LYS A 109 0.90 -14.86 4.77
CA LYS A 109 2.22 -15.41 4.37
C LYS A 109 3.47 -14.77 4.97
N LEU A 110 3.35 -13.79 5.89
CA LEU A 110 4.51 -13.20 6.59
C LEU A 110 4.67 -13.75 8.03
N LYS A 111 4.63 -15.07 8.17
CA LYS A 111 5.09 -15.78 9.38
C LYS A 111 6.23 -16.71 9.01
N GLU A 112 7.42 -16.14 8.87
CA GLU A 112 8.69 -16.77 9.25
C GLU A 112 9.56 -15.70 9.92
#